data_AF-A0A6C0IEP8-F1
#
_entry.id   AF-A0A6C0IEP8-F1
#
_cell.length_a   1.000
_cell.length_b   1.000
_cell.length_c   1.000
_cell.angle_alpha   90.00
_cell.angle_beta   90.00
_cell.angle_gamma   90.00
#
_symmetry.space_group_name_H-M   'P 1'
#
loop_
_entity.id
_entity.type
_entity.pdbx_description
1 polymer ?
#
loop_
_entity_poly.entity_id
_entity_poly.type
_entity_poly.pdbx_seq_one_letter_code
_entity_poly.pdbx_strand_id
1 'polypeptide(L)'
;MSTSTTTTTTSDSSAIDDKKTNNISGINVNSKTLKQYIQAIIPSIIKAFIYFLLGSILLYATLSAQAGLFPTNIEYYPYTEKIPNLQKVVSNIYETADGEYSQKIFFDYNSNRTGNSILDLLRSLDKKDSGVLSMFVKNIMQNIIRLNYGTFSEMCNTIKEFEINDFYIVLFGPILMILFIFVFVMFVNPIYFVYLWFTNLGLFIQKDIHDPSSEYYGLEESGYWGGVGLIILFIFLFMMLFGFLGLFVSVVAIFIVIFSAFRFKCNLNGKDGVGFGTIFKNNMSYYKDVLAILISFVLVTNANVTFGPNAAAIIVVVLIAIYFGVISIDFYKSSELDKLSKSLPNKRAEIIPDNTTISNLADKAKKVFEEGKAKAAKAFEEGKAKFKNFTSGIKMPSVQMPSVQMPSVQMPSAEIPVVQIPEVKPA
;
A
#
# COMPACT_ATOMS: atom_id res chain seq x y z
N MET A 1 34.83 -98.17 26.60
CA MET A 1 33.87 -97.82 25.54
C MET A 1 34.46 -96.67 24.75
N SER A 2 34.69 -96.93 23.46
CA SER A 2 35.44 -96.13 22.49
C SER A 2 34.52 -95.13 21.78
N THR A 3 35.05 -94.00 21.31
CA THR A 3 34.54 -93.16 20.18
C THR A 3 35.57 -92.06 19.95
N SER A 4 36.55 -92.23 19.06
CA SER A 4 36.57 -91.99 17.60
C SER A 4 36.23 -90.56 17.16
N THR A 5 37.29 -89.79 16.92
CA THR A 5 37.38 -88.62 16.04
C THR A 5 37.10 -89.02 14.58
N THR A 6 36.48 -88.16 13.75
CA THR A 6 36.99 -87.64 12.44
C THR A 6 35.99 -86.67 11.78
N THR A 7 36.55 -85.53 11.38
CA THR A 7 36.15 -84.42 10.48
C THR A 7 35.50 -84.77 9.13
N THR A 8 34.68 -83.83 8.59
CA THR A 8 34.78 -83.24 7.21
C THR A 8 33.66 -82.20 6.97
N THR A 9 33.99 -80.90 6.87
CA THR A 9 34.08 -80.03 5.65
C THR A 9 32.78 -79.36 5.16
N THR A 10 32.73 -78.04 5.40
CA THR A 10 32.36 -76.93 4.49
C THR A 10 31.27 -77.13 3.43
N SER A 11 30.22 -76.31 3.52
CA SER A 11 29.80 -75.45 2.39
C SER A 11 29.11 -74.18 2.91
N ASP A 12 29.89 -73.10 2.93
CA ASP A 12 29.40 -71.71 2.93
C ASP A 12 28.59 -71.47 1.64
N SER A 13 27.29 -71.20 1.75
CA SER A 13 26.59 -70.45 0.68
C SER A 13 25.32 -69.70 1.11
N SER A 14 24.88 -69.75 2.38
CA SER A 14 23.57 -69.18 2.75
C SER A 14 23.59 -67.70 3.16
N ALA A 15 24.75 -67.05 3.31
CA ALA A 15 24.81 -65.67 3.84
C ALA A 15 24.92 -64.56 2.78
N ILE A 16 25.12 -64.89 1.50
CA ILE A 16 25.31 -63.90 0.42
C ILE A 16 24.01 -63.63 -0.36
N ASP A 17 23.09 -64.59 -0.43
CA ASP A 17 21.81 -64.39 -1.14
C ASP A 17 20.80 -63.53 -0.35
N ASP A 18 20.94 -63.43 0.98
CA ASP A 18 20.06 -62.58 1.81
C ASP A 18 20.38 -61.07 1.71
N LYS A 19 21.47 -60.69 1.03
CA LYS A 19 21.82 -59.27 0.81
C LYS A 19 21.36 -58.71 -0.54
N LYS A 20 20.82 -59.53 -1.45
CA LYS A 20 20.35 -59.05 -2.77
C LYS A 20 18.86 -58.75 -2.85
N THR A 21 18.08 -59.10 -1.83
CA THR A 21 16.60 -59.00 -1.84
C THR A 21 16.06 -57.84 -0.99
N ASN A 22 16.91 -56.97 -0.45
CA ASN A 22 16.49 -55.88 0.45
C ASN A 22 16.76 -54.45 -0.05
N ASN A 23 17.19 -54.26 -1.31
CA ASN A 23 17.51 -52.91 -1.83
C ASN A 23 16.65 -52.44 -3.01
N ILE A 24 15.47 -53.03 -3.20
CA ILE A 24 14.39 -52.35 -3.91
C ILE A 24 13.27 -52.18 -2.89
N SER A 25 13.44 -51.17 -2.04
CA SER A 25 12.33 -50.57 -1.30
C SER A 25 11.36 -49.99 -2.34
N GLY A 26 10.51 -50.86 -2.89
CA GLY A 26 9.31 -50.45 -3.57
C GLY A 26 8.62 -49.48 -2.63
N ILE A 27 8.41 -48.25 -3.11
CA ILE A 27 7.69 -47.23 -2.37
C ILE A 27 6.33 -47.85 -2.08
N ASN A 28 6.14 -48.39 -0.88
CA ASN A 28 4.85 -48.90 -0.45
C ASN A 28 4.04 -47.65 -0.13
N VAL A 29 3.53 -47.01 -1.19
CA VAL A 29 2.64 -45.87 -1.10
C VAL A 29 1.38 -46.40 -0.45
N ASN A 30 1.35 -46.33 0.89
CA ASN A 30 0.18 -46.66 1.66
C ASN A 30 -0.99 -45.83 1.09
N SER A 31 -2.10 -46.48 0.74
CA SER A 31 -3.29 -45.82 0.19
C SER A 31 -3.76 -44.68 1.11
N LYS A 32 -3.48 -44.77 2.41
CA LYS A 32 -3.68 -43.70 3.40
C LYS A 32 -2.84 -42.45 3.13
N THR A 33 -1.56 -42.61 2.80
CA THR A 33 -0.63 -41.50 2.50
C THR A 33 -0.97 -40.83 1.17
N LEU A 34 -1.37 -41.62 0.16
CA LEU A 34 -1.86 -41.08 -1.11
C LEU A 34 -3.15 -40.28 -0.93
N LYS A 35 -4.10 -40.79 -0.12
CA LYS A 35 -5.33 -40.09 0.21
C LYS A 35 -5.05 -38.76 0.93
N GLN A 36 -4.09 -38.74 1.87
CA GLN A 36 -3.66 -37.52 2.56
C GLN A 36 -3.08 -36.48 1.59
N TYR A 37 -2.24 -36.91 0.64
CA TYR A 37 -1.69 -36.03 -0.38
C TYR A 37 -2.79 -35.39 -1.24
N ILE A 38 -3.72 -36.21 -1.78
CA ILE A 38 -4.83 -35.70 -2.60
C ILE A 38 -5.70 -34.72 -1.81
N GLN A 39 -5.99 -35.04 -0.54
CA GLN A 39 -6.75 -34.14 0.34
C GLN A 39 -6.02 -32.82 0.63
N ALA A 40 -4.69 -32.80 0.69
CA ALA A 40 -3.89 -31.60 0.91
C ALA A 40 -3.72 -30.73 -0.36
N ILE A 41 -3.71 -31.34 -1.54
CA ILE A 41 -3.57 -30.63 -2.82
C ILE A 41 -4.78 -29.74 -3.10
N ILE A 42 -6.01 -30.23 -2.92
CA ILE A 42 -7.23 -29.50 -3.28
C ILE A 42 -7.29 -28.08 -2.65
N PRO A 43 -7.17 -27.91 -1.30
CA PRO A 43 -7.17 -26.58 -0.70
C PRO A 43 -5.94 -25.76 -1.12
N SER A 44 -4.81 -26.41 -1.43
CA SER A 44 -3.61 -25.72 -1.89
C SER A 44 -3.76 -25.17 -3.31
N ILE A 45 -4.44 -25.88 -4.21
CA ILE A 45 -4.79 -25.38 -5.56
C ILE A 45 -5.75 -24.19 -5.43
N ILE A 46 -6.73 -24.25 -4.53
CA ILE A 46 -7.63 -23.12 -4.26
C ILE A 46 -6.82 -21.89 -3.79
N LYS A 47 -5.84 -22.08 -2.90
CA LYS A 47 -4.93 -21.00 -2.47
C LYS A 47 -4.11 -20.44 -3.64
N ALA A 48 -3.59 -21.27 -4.53
CA ALA A 48 -2.89 -20.82 -5.74
C ALA A 48 -3.81 -20.00 -6.67
N PHE A 49 -5.07 -20.40 -6.81
CA PHE A 49 -6.04 -19.65 -7.59
C PHE A 49 -6.38 -18.29 -6.95
N ILE A 50 -6.58 -18.25 -5.64
CA ILE A 50 -6.77 -16.98 -4.89
C ILE A 50 -5.53 -16.09 -5.04
N TYR A 51 -4.34 -16.67 -4.99
CA TYR A 51 -3.09 -15.94 -5.20
C TYR A 51 -3.04 -15.32 -6.61
N PHE A 52 -3.34 -16.11 -7.65
CA PHE A 52 -3.42 -15.61 -9.03
C PHE A 52 -4.48 -14.49 -9.20
N LEU A 53 -5.62 -14.64 -8.52
CA LEU A 53 -6.68 -13.62 -8.49
C LEU A 53 -6.16 -12.31 -7.88
N LEU A 54 -5.45 -12.35 -6.75
CA LEU A 54 -4.84 -11.17 -6.13
C LEU A 54 -3.82 -10.48 -7.05
N GLY A 55 -3.04 -11.25 -7.81
CA GLY A 55 -2.09 -10.70 -8.78
C GLY A 55 -2.80 -10.02 -9.94
N SER A 56 -3.88 -10.64 -10.43
CA SER A 56 -4.75 -10.04 -11.45
C SER A 56 -5.42 -8.75 -10.99
N ILE A 57 -5.85 -8.69 -9.71
CA ILE A 57 -6.42 -7.47 -9.12
C ILE A 57 -5.39 -6.36 -9.10
N LEU A 58 -4.15 -6.66 -8.68
CA LEU A 58 -3.10 -5.65 -8.68
C LEU A 58 -2.80 -5.15 -10.09
N LEU A 59 -2.67 -6.05 -11.08
CA LEU A 59 -2.49 -5.65 -12.48
C LEU A 59 -3.62 -4.72 -12.95
N TYR A 60 -4.87 -5.08 -12.68
CA TYR A 60 -6.01 -4.22 -13.02
C TYR A 60 -6.01 -2.87 -12.28
N ALA A 61 -5.59 -2.88 -11.02
CA ALA A 61 -5.44 -1.66 -10.22
C ALA A 61 -4.33 -0.76 -10.80
N THR A 62 -3.21 -1.32 -11.30
CA THR A 62 -2.16 -0.53 -11.95
C THR A 62 -2.65 0.20 -13.20
N LEU A 63 -3.43 -0.48 -14.04
CA LEU A 63 -4.07 0.14 -15.21
C LEU A 63 -5.08 1.24 -14.80
N SER A 64 -5.85 1.00 -13.74
CA SER A 64 -6.81 1.98 -13.20
C SER A 64 -6.11 3.20 -12.58
N ALA A 65 -4.97 3.01 -11.92
CA ALA A 65 -4.17 4.08 -11.32
C ALA A 65 -3.58 5.00 -12.40
N GLN A 66 -3.06 4.42 -13.48
CA GLN A 66 -2.53 5.18 -14.61
C GLN A 66 -3.60 6.05 -15.27
N ALA A 67 -4.85 5.58 -15.30
CA ALA A 67 -5.99 6.37 -15.78
C ALA A 67 -6.48 7.43 -14.78
N GLY A 68 -5.88 7.53 -13.59
CA GLY A 68 -6.22 8.56 -12.59
C GLY A 68 -7.56 8.33 -11.88
N LEU A 69 -8.08 7.10 -11.86
CA LEU A 69 -9.41 6.80 -11.31
C LEU A 69 -9.47 6.79 -9.78
N PHE A 70 -8.33 6.55 -9.11
CA PHE A 70 -8.31 6.53 -7.65
C PHE A 70 -8.53 7.94 -7.09
N PRO A 71 -9.46 8.12 -6.13
CA PRO A 71 -9.77 9.43 -5.57
C PRO A 71 -8.69 9.85 -4.57
N THR A 72 -7.60 10.43 -5.07
CA THR A 72 -6.46 10.86 -4.26
C THR A 72 -6.57 12.32 -3.79
N ASN A 73 -7.37 13.13 -4.49
CA ASN A 73 -7.52 14.56 -4.23
C ASN A 73 -8.91 14.88 -3.67
N ILE A 74 -8.92 15.51 -2.49
CA ILE A 74 -10.12 15.92 -1.75
C ILE A 74 -10.92 17.04 -2.43
N GLU A 75 -10.33 17.75 -3.38
CA GLU A 75 -11.03 18.83 -4.10
C GLU A 75 -11.99 18.30 -5.16
N TYR A 76 -11.90 17.03 -5.51
CA TYR A 76 -12.63 16.40 -6.60
C TYR A 76 -13.56 15.29 -6.10
N TYR A 77 -14.47 14.87 -6.97
CA TYR A 77 -15.35 13.74 -6.74
C TYR A 77 -14.54 12.48 -6.35
N PRO A 78 -15.01 11.69 -5.35
CA PRO A 78 -16.29 11.74 -4.65
C PRO A 78 -16.31 12.60 -3.37
N TYR A 79 -15.22 13.32 -3.05
CA TYR A 79 -15.17 14.17 -1.87
C TYR A 79 -15.99 15.46 -2.07
N THR A 80 -15.99 15.99 -3.29
CA THR A 80 -16.80 17.15 -3.71
C THR A 80 -17.70 16.80 -4.89
N GLU A 81 -18.43 17.78 -5.41
CA GLU A 81 -19.15 17.68 -6.68
C GLU A 81 -18.29 18.00 -7.91
N LYS A 82 -17.06 18.50 -7.71
CA LYS A 82 -16.17 18.93 -8.80
C LYS A 82 -15.60 17.70 -9.51
N ILE A 83 -15.77 17.65 -10.83
CA ILE A 83 -15.28 16.54 -11.67
C ILE A 83 -13.89 16.91 -12.22
N PRO A 84 -12.87 16.05 -12.07
CA PRO A 84 -11.56 16.28 -12.68
C PRO A 84 -11.63 16.03 -14.19
N ASN A 85 -10.99 16.90 -14.97
CA ASN A 85 -10.80 16.69 -16.40
C ASN A 85 -9.48 15.92 -16.61
N LEU A 86 -9.55 14.63 -16.95
CA LEU A 86 -8.39 13.76 -17.08
C LEU A 86 -8.07 13.46 -18.55
N GLN A 87 -6.78 13.46 -18.88
CA GLN A 87 -6.35 12.98 -20.19
C GLN A 87 -6.66 11.49 -20.34
N LYS A 88 -7.22 11.12 -21.49
CA LYS A 88 -7.49 9.72 -21.83
C LYS A 88 -6.16 8.96 -22.01
N VAL A 89 -5.98 7.92 -21.21
CA VAL A 89 -4.85 6.98 -21.32
C VAL A 89 -5.36 5.68 -21.93
N VAL A 90 -4.78 5.28 -23.06
CA VAL A 90 -5.05 4.00 -23.71
C VAL A 90 -3.86 3.08 -23.44
N SER A 91 -4.16 1.91 -22.91
CA SER A 91 -3.19 0.86 -22.58
C SER A 91 -3.43 -0.34 -23.47
N ASN A 92 -2.38 -1.08 -23.81
CA ASN A 92 -2.55 -2.45 -24.24
C ASN A 92 -2.68 -3.32 -22.98
N ILE A 93 -3.43 -4.43 -23.01
CA ILE A 93 -3.36 -5.44 -21.93
C ILE A 93 -2.65 -6.69 -22.42
N TYR A 94 -2.84 -7.00 -23.71
CA TYR A 94 -2.22 -8.13 -24.36
C TYR A 94 -1.82 -7.65 -25.74
N GLU A 95 -0.53 -7.71 -26.07
CA GLU A 95 -0.01 -7.36 -27.38
C GLU A 95 0.98 -8.44 -27.81
N THR A 96 0.76 -9.07 -28.98
CA THR A 96 1.77 -9.96 -29.57
C THR A 96 2.96 -9.17 -30.12
N ALA A 97 4.15 -9.77 -30.20
CA ALA A 97 5.39 -9.10 -30.61
C ALA A 97 5.32 -8.61 -32.06
N ASP A 98 4.48 -9.28 -32.85
CA ASP A 98 4.18 -8.94 -34.24
C ASP A 98 3.04 -7.91 -34.38
N GLY A 99 2.41 -7.50 -33.26
CA GLY A 99 1.30 -6.54 -33.21
C GLY A 99 -0.05 -7.06 -33.71
N GLU A 100 -0.14 -8.31 -34.17
CA GLU A 100 -1.36 -8.90 -34.74
C GLU A 100 -2.53 -9.00 -33.75
N TYR A 101 -2.25 -9.22 -32.46
CA TYR A 101 -3.25 -9.30 -31.40
C TYR A 101 -2.97 -8.26 -30.33
N SER A 102 -3.66 -7.13 -30.40
CA SER A 102 -3.63 -6.07 -29.38
C SER A 102 -5.02 -5.90 -28.76
N GLN A 103 -5.14 -6.11 -27.45
CA GLN A 103 -6.33 -5.69 -26.70
C GLN A 103 -6.09 -4.33 -26.08
N LYS A 104 -6.79 -3.31 -26.58
CA LYS A 104 -6.74 -1.95 -26.07
C LYS A 104 -7.76 -1.80 -24.95
N ILE A 105 -7.28 -1.36 -23.79
CA ILE A 105 -8.11 -0.92 -22.68
C ILE A 105 -7.96 0.58 -22.50
N PHE A 106 -9.05 1.23 -22.19
CA PHE A 106 -9.00 2.53 -21.56
C PHE A 106 -10.11 2.65 -20.53
N PHE A 107 -9.89 3.53 -19.56
CA PHE A 107 -10.88 3.88 -18.57
C PHE A 107 -11.34 5.30 -18.82
N ASP A 108 -12.65 5.48 -18.89
CA ASP A 108 -13.25 6.81 -18.90
C ASP A 108 -13.69 7.15 -17.48
N TYR A 109 -13.23 8.29 -16.97
CA TYR A 109 -13.56 8.74 -15.62
C TYR A 109 -15.06 8.96 -15.43
N ASN A 110 -15.75 9.49 -16.45
CA ASN A 110 -17.17 9.87 -16.34
C ASN A 110 -18.07 8.63 -16.22
N SER A 111 -17.84 7.61 -17.05
CA SER A 111 -18.56 6.33 -16.95
C SER A 111 -18.22 5.55 -15.68
N ASN A 112 -17.09 5.85 -15.04
CA ASN A 112 -16.64 5.25 -13.79
C ASN A 112 -16.97 6.06 -12.54
N ARG A 113 -17.91 7.00 -12.65
CA ARG A 113 -18.54 7.66 -11.51
C ARG A 113 -19.44 6.69 -10.76
N THR A 114 -18.87 5.63 -10.20
CA THR A 114 -19.58 4.73 -9.31
C THR A 114 -19.68 5.39 -7.96
N GLY A 115 -20.90 5.48 -7.42
CA GLY A 115 -21.14 5.93 -6.05
C GLY A 115 -20.31 5.09 -5.09
N ASN A 116 -19.26 5.68 -4.52
CA ASN A 116 -18.50 5.02 -3.48
C ASN A 116 -19.38 5.07 -2.23
N SER A 117 -20.18 4.03 -1.98
CA SER A 117 -21.21 4.03 -0.93
C SER A 117 -20.71 4.54 0.42
N ILE A 118 -19.43 4.28 0.76
CA ILE A 118 -18.79 4.76 1.99
C ILE A 118 -18.34 6.22 1.87
N LEU A 119 -17.73 6.65 0.76
CA LEU A 119 -17.36 8.07 0.60
C LEU A 119 -18.60 8.95 0.42
N ASP A 120 -19.66 8.45 -0.23
CA ASP A 120 -20.97 9.08 -0.30
C ASP A 120 -21.63 9.16 1.07
N LEU A 121 -21.55 8.09 1.88
CA LEU A 121 -21.98 8.12 3.28
C LEU A 121 -21.22 9.20 4.05
N LEU A 122 -19.89 9.25 3.95
CA LEU A 122 -19.08 10.26 4.63
C LEU A 122 -19.39 11.69 4.15
N ARG A 123 -19.66 11.87 2.85
CA ARG A 123 -20.10 13.15 2.28
C ARG A 123 -21.48 13.56 2.78
N SER A 124 -22.37 12.60 3.04
CA SER A 124 -23.70 12.89 3.60
C SER A 124 -23.65 13.44 5.04
N LEU A 125 -22.52 13.27 5.73
CA LEU A 125 -22.25 13.85 7.06
C LEU A 125 -21.84 15.33 7.00
N ASP A 126 -21.80 15.94 5.81
CA ASP A 126 -21.51 17.36 5.61
C ASP A 126 -22.77 18.25 5.65
N LYS A 127 -23.92 17.66 6.01
CA LYS A 127 -25.17 18.41 6.10
C LYS A 127 -25.10 19.42 7.24
N LYS A 128 -25.75 20.56 7.08
CA LYS A 128 -25.78 21.68 8.04
C LYS A 128 -26.16 21.27 9.47
N ASP A 129 -26.95 20.21 9.62
CA ASP A 129 -27.42 19.70 10.91
C ASP A 129 -26.49 18.64 11.55
N SER A 130 -25.32 18.37 10.94
CA SER A 130 -24.40 17.35 11.43
C SER A 130 -23.68 17.83 12.68
N GLY A 131 -23.71 17.03 13.74
CA GLY A 131 -23.05 17.36 15.01
C GLY A 131 -21.53 17.28 14.93
N VAL A 132 -20.86 17.88 15.92
CA VAL A 132 -19.38 17.92 16.06
C VAL A 132 -18.74 16.52 15.93
N LEU A 133 -19.35 15.51 16.57
CA LEU A 133 -18.87 14.13 16.54
C LEU A 133 -18.90 13.53 15.12
N SER A 134 -19.94 13.83 14.34
CA SER A 134 -20.06 13.35 12.96
C SER A 134 -18.97 13.95 12.08
N MET A 135 -18.68 15.25 12.23
CA MET A 135 -17.58 15.94 11.54
C MET A 135 -16.22 15.39 11.96
N PHE A 136 -16.02 15.13 13.26
CA PHE A 136 -14.80 14.51 13.78
C PHE A 136 -14.54 13.14 13.13
N VAL A 137 -15.53 12.24 13.14
CA VAL A 137 -15.41 10.91 12.52
C VAL A 137 -15.23 11.01 11.01
N LYS A 138 -15.98 11.90 10.34
CA LYS A 138 -15.85 12.18 8.90
C LYS A 138 -14.42 12.55 8.55
N ASN A 139 -13.84 13.53 9.24
CA ASN A 139 -12.50 14.03 8.94
C ASN A 139 -11.44 12.94 9.12
N ILE A 140 -11.54 12.13 10.19
CA ILE A 140 -10.62 11.00 10.40
C ILE A 140 -10.76 9.99 9.25
N MET A 141 -11.97 9.51 8.99
CA MET A 141 -12.22 8.47 7.98
C MET A 141 -11.83 8.92 6.57
N GLN A 142 -12.23 10.13 6.16
CA GLN A 142 -11.91 10.67 4.84
C GLN A 142 -10.40 10.81 4.64
N ASN A 143 -9.67 11.33 5.63
CA ASN A 143 -8.23 11.51 5.52
C ASN A 143 -7.46 10.18 5.51
N ILE A 144 -7.87 9.18 6.29
CA ILE A 144 -7.26 7.84 6.25
C ILE A 144 -7.53 7.17 4.89
N ILE A 145 -8.77 7.20 4.41
CA ILE A 145 -9.13 6.63 3.11
C ILE A 145 -8.36 7.35 1.99
N ARG A 146 -8.24 8.68 2.05
CA ARG A 146 -7.45 9.48 1.10
C ARG A 146 -5.97 9.07 1.12
N LEU A 147 -5.36 8.95 2.30
CA LEU A 147 -3.96 8.53 2.44
C LEU A 147 -3.75 7.15 1.80
N ASN A 148 -4.65 6.21 2.06
CA ASN A 148 -4.60 4.87 1.48
C ASN A 148 -4.76 4.91 -0.04
N TYR A 149 -5.72 5.67 -0.59
CA TYR A 149 -5.88 5.83 -2.04
C TYR A 149 -4.66 6.47 -2.69
N GLY A 150 -4.13 7.54 -2.08
CA GLY A 150 -2.94 8.24 -2.55
C GLY A 150 -1.76 7.29 -2.65
N THR A 151 -1.48 6.56 -1.56
CA THR A 151 -0.30 5.69 -1.51
C THR A 151 -0.48 4.41 -2.34
N PHE A 152 -1.69 3.84 -2.39
CA PHE A 152 -1.97 2.69 -3.24
C PHE A 152 -1.86 3.03 -4.73
N SER A 153 -2.37 4.20 -5.13
CA SER A 153 -2.20 4.72 -6.49
C SER A 153 -0.73 4.97 -6.81
N GLU A 154 0.03 5.53 -5.86
CA GLU A 154 1.47 5.72 -6.03
C GLU A 154 2.21 4.39 -6.18
N MET A 155 1.96 3.41 -5.31
CA MET A 155 2.52 2.06 -5.43
C MET A 155 2.25 1.45 -6.82
N CYS A 156 1.02 1.58 -7.30
CA CYS A 156 0.62 1.12 -8.63
C CYS A 156 1.38 1.83 -9.75
N ASN A 157 1.61 3.13 -9.64
CA ASN A 157 2.37 3.91 -10.62
C ASN A 157 3.87 3.58 -10.54
N THR A 158 4.43 3.40 -9.34
CA THR A 158 5.83 3.00 -9.14
C THR A 158 6.13 1.64 -9.76
N ILE A 159 5.24 0.65 -9.62
CA ILE A 159 5.36 -0.66 -10.32
C ILE A 159 5.53 -0.44 -11.83
N LYS A 160 4.83 0.55 -12.39
CA LYS A 160 4.93 0.89 -13.80
C LYS A 160 6.20 1.66 -14.15
N GLU A 161 6.64 2.60 -13.32
CA GLU A 161 7.88 3.35 -13.53
C GLU A 161 9.10 2.42 -13.61
N PHE A 162 9.07 1.32 -12.86
CA PHE A 162 10.08 0.25 -12.96
C PHE A 162 9.95 -0.64 -14.21
N GLU A 163 9.00 -0.34 -15.09
CA GLU A 163 8.73 -1.08 -16.34
C GLU A 163 8.57 -2.60 -16.15
N ILE A 164 8.04 -3.01 -15.00
CA ILE A 164 7.87 -4.43 -14.65
C ILE A 164 6.87 -5.06 -15.63
N ASN A 165 7.25 -6.21 -16.21
CA ASN A 165 6.38 -6.99 -17.07
C ASN A 165 5.16 -7.51 -16.30
N ASP A 166 3.97 -7.44 -16.91
CA ASP A 166 2.70 -7.93 -16.36
C ASP A 166 2.79 -9.34 -15.78
N PHE A 167 3.58 -10.23 -16.39
CA PHE A 167 3.85 -11.57 -15.86
C PHE A 167 4.35 -11.52 -14.41
N TYR A 168 5.33 -10.66 -14.12
CA TYR A 168 5.88 -10.48 -12.78
C TYR A 168 4.90 -9.77 -11.85
N ILE A 169 4.05 -8.89 -12.37
CA ILE A 169 2.99 -8.26 -11.58
C ILE A 169 1.99 -9.30 -11.11
N VAL A 170 1.55 -10.22 -11.98
CA VAL A 170 0.61 -11.28 -11.60
C VAL A 170 1.28 -12.29 -10.66
N LEU A 171 2.56 -12.63 -10.88
CA LEU A 171 3.29 -13.61 -10.07
C LEU A 171 3.70 -13.08 -8.69
N PHE A 172 4.21 -11.85 -8.58
CA PHE A 172 4.72 -11.29 -7.32
C PHE A 172 3.80 -10.25 -6.68
N GLY A 173 2.79 -9.78 -7.41
CA GLY A 173 1.83 -8.79 -6.95
C GLY A 173 1.12 -9.12 -5.64
N PRO A 174 0.68 -10.37 -5.38
CA PRO A 174 0.06 -10.70 -4.10
C PRO A 174 0.99 -10.50 -2.91
N ILE A 175 2.29 -10.79 -3.05
CA ILE A 175 3.29 -10.57 -2.00
C ILE A 175 3.45 -9.07 -1.75
N LEU A 176 3.56 -8.28 -2.82
CA LEU A 176 3.62 -6.81 -2.73
C LEU A 176 2.38 -6.24 -2.04
N MET A 177 1.18 -6.72 -2.40
CA MET A 177 -0.08 -6.31 -1.78
C MET A 177 -0.14 -6.68 -0.29
N ILE A 178 0.29 -7.89 0.08
CA ILE A 178 0.31 -8.34 1.49
C ILE A 178 1.27 -7.46 2.30
N LEU A 179 2.46 -7.17 1.77
CA LEU A 179 3.43 -6.30 2.41
C LEU A 179 2.87 -4.88 2.59
N PHE A 180 2.24 -4.35 1.54
CA PHE A 180 1.57 -3.05 1.57
C PHE A 180 0.48 -3.00 2.64
N ILE A 181 -0.43 -3.99 2.66
CA ILE A 181 -1.49 -4.11 3.68
C ILE A 181 -0.88 -4.16 5.08
N PHE A 182 0.14 -4.99 5.29
CA PHE A 182 0.78 -5.15 6.59
C PHE A 182 1.37 -3.83 7.10
N VAL A 183 2.18 -3.15 6.28
CA VAL A 183 2.80 -1.87 6.65
C VAL A 183 1.75 -0.81 6.98
N PHE A 184 0.70 -0.71 6.16
CA PHE A 184 -0.34 0.29 6.35
C PHE A 184 -1.23 0.02 7.55
N VAL A 185 -1.66 -1.23 7.73
CA VAL A 185 -2.54 -1.62 8.83
C VAL A 185 -1.82 -1.54 10.17
N MET A 186 -0.55 -1.97 10.24
CA MET A 186 0.15 -2.07 11.52
C MET A 186 0.84 -0.77 11.94
N PHE A 187 1.27 0.06 10.98
CA PHE A 187 2.12 1.22 11.30
C PHE A 187 1.52 2.53 10.79
N VAL A 188 1.34 2.68 9.47
CA VAL A 188 1.04 3.99 8.88
C VAL A 188 -0.32 4.50 9.33
N ASN A 189 -1.39 3.70 9.18
CA ASN A 189 -2.74 4.14 9.50
C ASN A 189 -2.97 4.31 11.00
N PRO A 190 -2.49 3.43 11.90
CA PRO A 190 -2.60 3.67 13.33
C PRO A 190 -1.91 4.97 13.77
N ILE A 191 -0.68 5.23 13.30
CA ILE A 191 0.06 6.47 13.63
C ILE A 191 -0.69 7.68 13.09
N TYR A 192 -1.15 7.62 11.83
CA TYR A 192 -1.88 8.72 11.22
C TYR A 192 -3.25 8.94 11.86
N PHE A 193 -3.91 7.87 12.32
CA PHE A 193 -5.13 7.94 13.11
C PHE A 193 -4.89 8.69 14.42
N VAL A 194 -3.79 8.43 15.14
CA VAL A 194 -3.43 9.22 16.34
C VAL A 194 -3.29 10.68 16.00
N TYR A 195 -2.51 10.99 14.97
CA TYR A 195 -2.30 12.35 14.52
C TYR A 195 -3.65 13.04 14.24
N LEU A 196 -4.50 12.42 13.43
CA LEU A 196 -5.81 12.96 13.09
C LEU A 196 -6.74 13.07 14.30
N TRP A 197 -6.68 12.12 15.22
CA TRP A 197 -7.48 12.15 16.45
C TRP A 197 -7.21 13.45 17.21
N PHE A 198 -5.93 13.76 17.47
CA PHE A 198 -5.56 14.96 18.21
C PHE A 198 -5.76 16.25 17.41
N THR A 199 -5.45 16.28 16.11
CA THR A 199 -5.64 17.49 15.31
C THR A 199 -7.12 17.86 15.14
N ASN A 200 -8.01 16.87 15.14
CA ASN A 200 -9.45 17.13 15.03
C ASN A 200 -10.13 17.45 16.37
N LEU A 201 -9.44 17.37 17.52
CA LEU A 201 -10.01 17.78 18.82
C LEU A 201 -10.38 19.27 18.83
N GLY A 202 -9.72 20.09 18.01
CA GLY A 202 -10.05 21.50 17.83
C GLY A 202 -11.49 21.76 17.37
N LEU A 203 -12.14 20.78 16.74
CA LEU A 203 -13.55 20.90 16.32
C LEU A 203 -14.50 21.06 17.51
N PHE A 204 -14.16 20.54 18.68
CA PHE A 204 -15.01 20.64 19.88
C PHE A 204 -15.00 22.02 20.53
N ILE A 205 -14.12 22.91 20.09
CA ILE A 205 -13.94 24.26 20.63
C ILE A 205 -14.11 25.35 19.55
N GLN A 206 -14.45 24.98 18.32
CA GLN A 206 -14.78 25.93 17.25
C GLN A 206 -16.20 26.48 17.40
N LYS A 207 -16.38 27.78 17.11
CA LYS A 207 -17.71 28.43 17.13
C LYS A 207 -18.58 27.99 15.94
N ASP A 208 -17.97 27.71 14.79
CA ASP A 208 -18.66 27.13 13.63
C ASP A 208 -17.86 25.93 13.09
N ILE A 209 -18.45 24.75 13.19
CA ILE A 209 -17.82 23.48 12.77
C ILE A 209 -17.79 23.28 11.25
N HIS A 210 -18.53 24.08 10.49
CA HIS A 210 -18.56 24.02 9.02
C HIS A 210 -17.59 25.00 8.36
N ASP A 211 -17.07 25.97 9.10
CA ASP A 211 -16.04 26.90 8.64
C ASP A 211 -14.70 26.58 9.32
N PRO A 212 -13.71 26.04 8.58
CA PRO A 212 -12.36 25.77 9.11
C PRO A 212 -11.64 27.02 9.61
N SER A 213 -12.07 28.21 9.18
CA SER A 213 -11.52 29.50 9.58
C SER A 213 -12.28 30.15 10.74
N SER A 214 -13.29 29.46 11.31
CA SER A 214 -14.08 29.97 12.42
C SER A 214 -13.24 30.22 13.67
N GLU A 215 -13.62 31.25 14.42
CA GLU A 215 -12.99 31.56 15.69
C GLU A 215 -13.24 30.44 16.72
N TYR A 216 -12.29 30.28 17.64
CA TYR A 216 -12.44 29.40 18.79
C TYR A 216 -13.17 30.11 19.93
N TYR A 217 -13.84 29.35 20.80
CA TYR A 217 -14.35 29.89 22.06
C TYR A 217 -13.19 30.45 22.90
N GLY A 218 -13.32 31.69 23.38
CA GLY A 218 -12.34 32.33 24.26
C GLY A 218 -12.40 31.77 25.69
N LEU A 219 -11.35 32.02 26.48
CA LEU A 219 -11.22 31.55 27.88
C LEU A 219 -12.31 32.05 28.84
N GLU A 220 -13.07 33.08 28.46
CA GLU A 220 -14.06 33.74 29.33
C GLU A 220 -15.51 33.27 29.11
N GLU A 221 -15.80 32.51 28.05
CA GLU A 221 -17.16 32.04 27.76
C GLU A 221 -17.42 30.66 28.38
N SER A 222 -18.53 30.51 29.09
CA SER A 222 -18.92 29.33 29.89
C SER A 222 -19.02 28.00 29.11
N GLY A 223 -18.89 28.02 27.78
CA GLY A 223 -18.77 26.83 26.93
C GLY A 223 -17.38 26.17 26.95
N TYR A 224 -16.34 26.87 27.42
CA TYR A 224 -14.96 26.36 27.44
C TYR A 224 -14.78 25.11 28.32
N TRP A 225 -15.32 25.11 29.54
CA TRP A 225 -15.22 23.97 30.46
C TRP A 225 -15.93 22.71 29.93
N GLY A 226 -17.00 22.89 29.15
CA GLY A 226 -17.67 21.79 28.45
C GLY A 226 -16.78 21.18 27.37
N GLY A 227 -16.11 22.02 26.57
CA GLY A 227 -15.13 21.58 25.57
C GLY A 227 -13.90 20.90 26.19
N VAL A 228 -13.35 21.46 27.26
CA VAL A 228 -12.20 20.87 28.00
C VAL A 228 -12.58 19.52 28.63
N GLY A 229 -13.76 19.43 29.25
CA GLY A 229 -14.27 18.17 29.81
C GLY A 229 -14.45 17.09 28.74
N LEU A 230 -14.96 17.47 27.56
CA LEU A 230 -15.06 16.58 26.40
C LEU A 230 -13.69 16.13 25.89
N ILE A 231 -12.70 17.03 25.83
CA ILE A 231 -11.32 16.69 25.44
C ILE A 231 -10.70 15.67 26.40
N ILE A 232 -10.81 15.89 27.71
CA ILE A 232 -10.28 14.96 28.72
C ILE A 232 -10.97 13.60 28.61
N LEU A 233 -12.29 13.58 28.46
CA LEU A 233 -13.06 12.35 28.21
C LEU A 233 -12.60 11.65 26.93
N PHE A 234 -12.33 12.41 25.85
CA PHE A 234 -11.85 11.88 24.58
C PHE A 234 -10.43 11.32 24.65
N ILE A 235 -9.54 11.91 25.45
CA ILE A 235 -8.20 11.38 25.72
C ILE A 235 -8.29 10.05 26.48
N PHE A 236 -9.20 9.97 27.46
CA PHE A 236 -9.44 8.74 28.20
C PHE A 236 -10.05 7.64 27.31
N LEU A 237 -11.06 7.97 26.51
CA LEU A 237 -11.65 7.09 25.50
C LEU A 237 -10.61 6.64 24.47
N PHE A 238 -9.73 7.54 24.04
CA PHE A 238 -8.63 7.22 23.15
C PHE A 238 -7.74 6.14 23.74
N MET A 239 -7.28 6.28 25.00
CA MET A 239 -6.44 5.26 25.62
C MET A 239 -7.12 3.88 25.71
N MET A 240 -8.44 3.86 25.89
CA MET A 240 -9.23 2.62 25.92
C MET A 240 -9.46 2.02 24.53
N LEU A 241 -9.61 2.86 23.50
CA LEU A 241 -10.02 2.46 22.15
C LEU A 241 -8.85 2.37 21.15
N PHE A 242 -7.68 2.94 21.46
CA PHE A 242 -6.59 3.17 20.50
C PHE A 242 -6.14 1.88 19.81
N GLY A 243 -5.90 0.82 20.57
CA GLY A 243 -5.42 -0.45 20.03
C GLY A 243 -6.42 -1.10 19.08
N PHE A 244 -7.71 -1.14 19.45
CA PHE A 244 -8.72 -1.84 18.67
C PHE A 244 -9.27 -0.97 17.53
N LEU A 245 -9.68 0.27 17.84
CA LEU A 245 -10.36 1.15 16.89
C LEU A 245 -9.41 1.62 15.79
N GLY A 246 -8.17 1.96 16.13
CA GLY A 246 -7.16 2.36 15.15
C GLY A 246 -6.87 1.25 14.14
N LEU A 247 -6.64 0.02 14.62
CA LEU A 247 -6.42 -1.15 13.75
C LEU A 247 -7.67 -1.48 12.93
N PHE A 248 -8.86 -1.47 13.54
CA PHE A 248 -10.11 -1.76 12.85
C PHE A 248 -10.37 -0.75 11.71
N VAL A 249 -10.24 0.55 11.98
CA VAL A 249 -10.38 1.60 10.96
C VAL A 249 -9.36 1.41 9.85
N SER A 250 -8.13 1.04 10.20
CA SER A 250 -7.06 0.78 9.22
C SER A 250 -7.40 -0.38 8.29
N VAL A 251 -7.90 -1.49 8.84
CA VAL A 251 -8.32 -2.68 8.08
C VAL A 251 -9.50 -2.35 7.17
N VAL A 252 -10.53 -1.69 7.69
CA VAL A 252 -11.68 -1.29 6.87
C VAL A 252 -11.24 -0.37 5.74
N ALA A 253 -10.42 0.64 6.03
CA ALA A 253 -9.96 1.61 5.04
C ALA A 253 -9.11 0.97 3.93
N ILE A 254 -8.22 0.02 4.26
CA ILE A 254 -7.38 -0.64 3.23
C ILE A 254 -8.23 -1.55 2.33
N PHE A 255 -9.21 -2.26 2.90
CA PHE A 255 -10.12 -3.09 2.11
C PHE A 255 -10.97 -2.24 1.17
N ILE A 256 -11.44 -1.08 1.59
CA ILE A 256 -12.17 -0.15 0.71
C ILE A 256 -11.32 0.21 -0.51
N VAL A 257 -10.05 0.54 -0.31
CA VAL A 257 -9.15 0.94 -1.40
C VAL A 257 -8.87 -0.21 -2.34
N ILE A 258 -8.53 -1.39 -1.83
CA ILE A 258 -8.25 -2.56 -2.69
C ILE A 258 -9.50 -2.99 -3.47
N PHE A 259 -10.65 -3.06 -2.80
CA PHE A 259 -11.90 -3.48 -3.45
C PHE A 259 -12.49 -2.43 -4.39
N SER A 260 -12.07 -1.16 -4.28
CA SER A 260 -12.51 -0.12 -5.21
C SER A 260 -12.12 -0.42 -6.66
N ALA A 261 -10.97 -1.08 -6.87
CA ALA A 261 -10.48 -1.42 -8.21
C ALA A 261 -11.51 -2.24 -9.01
N PHE A 262 -12.26 -3.15 -8.37
CA PHE A 262 -13.28 -3.97 -9.03
C PHE A 262 -14.46 -3.18 -9.57
N ARG A 263 -14.70 -1.97 -9.06
CA ARG A 263 -15.85 -1.14 -9.44
C ARG A 263 -15.62 -0.42 -10.75
N PHE A 264 -14.36 -0.18 -11.10
CA PHE A 264 -14.02 0.44 -12.36
C PHE A 264 -14.35 -0.50 -13.52
N LYS A 265 -15.13 0.01 -14.45
CA LYS A 265 -15.43 -0.55 -15.75
C LYS A 265 -14.50 0.08 -16.78
N CYS A 266 -14.18 -0.67 -17.81
CA CYS A 266 -13.33 -0.20 -18.89
C CYS A 266 -14.01 -0.36 -20.24
N ASN A 267 -13.45 0.33 -21.23
CA ASN A 267 -13.67 -0.02 -22.62
C ASN A 267 -12.60 -1.02 -23.03
N LEU A 268 -13.02 -2.17 -23.54
CA LEU A 268 -12.12 -3.19 -24.06
C LEU A 268 -12.41 -3.39 -25.55
N ASN A 269 -11.46 -3.05 -26.43
CA ASN A 269 -11.60 -3.17 -27.89
C ASN A 269 -12.88 -2.52 -28.45
N GLY A 270 -13.24 -1.35 -27.95
CA GLY A 270 -14.43 -0.62 -28.37
C GLY A 270 -15.72 -1.01 -27.63
N LYS A 271 -15.70 -2.06 -26.79
CA LYS A 271 -16.84 -2.43 -25.96
C LYS A 271 -16.78 -1.75 -24.59
N ASP A 272 -17.71 -0.85 -24.33
CA ASP A 272 -17.84 -0.15 -23.06
C ASP A 272 -18.42 -1.02 -21.93
N GLY A 273 -18.17 -0.59 -20.68
CA GLY A 273 -18.81 -1.16 -19.50
C GLY A 273 -18.27 -2.52 -19.07
N VAL A 274 -17.10 -2.92 -19.57
CA VAL A 274 -16.48 -4.21 -19.25
C VAL A 274 -15.87 -4.16 -17.85
N GLY A 275 -16.34 -5.02 -16.96
CA GLY A 275 -15.83 -5.11 -15.58
C GLY A 275 -14.66 -6.08 -15.42
N PHE A 276 -14.08 -6.08 -14.21
CA PHE A 276 -12.94 -6.92 -13.84
C PHE A 276 -13.13 -8.41 -14.18
N GLY A 277 -14.34 -8.97 -14.04
CA GLY A 277 -14.57 -10.40 -14.31
C GLY A 277 -14.20 -10.84 -15.74
N THR A 278 -14.41 -9.97 -16.73
CA THR A 278 -14.01 -10.27 -18.12
C THR A 278 -12.49 -10.17 -18.28
N ILE A 279 -11.88 -9.16 -17.66
CA ILE A 279 -10.42 -8.99 -17.67
C ILE A 279 -9.73 -10.16 -16.96
N PHE A 280 -10.26 -10.62 -15.83
CA PHE A 280 -9.77 -11.79 -15.11
C PHE A 280 -9.85 -13.06 -15.95
N LYS A 281 -10.95 -13.27 -16.67
CA LYS A 281 -11.09 -14.39 -17.60
C LYS A 281 -10.02 -14.34 -18.70
N ASN A 282 -9.75 -13.15 -19.24
CA ASN A 282 -8.68 -12.96 -20.22
C ASN A 282 -7.30 -13.23 -19.59
N ASN A 283 -7.03 -12.69 -18.39
CA ASN A 283 -5.79 -12.93 -17.66
C ASN A 283 -5.55 -14.44 -17.46
N MET A 284 -6.59 -15.21 -17.13
CA MET A 284 -6.46 -16.66 -16.97
C MET A 284 -6.05 -17.36 -18.28
N SER A 285 -6.42 -16.81 -19.43
CA SER A 285 -6.06 -17.36 -20.74
C SER A 285 -4.64 -16.94 -21.16
N TYR A 286 -4.25 -15.67 -20.93
CA TYR A 286 -2.95 -15.12 -21.36
C TYR A 286 -1.82 -15.35 -20.35
N TYR A 287 -2.13 -15.41 -19.05
CA TYR A 287 -1.17 -15.69 -17.96
C TYR A 287 -1.34 -17.11 -17.40
N LYS A 288 -1.80 -18.05 -18.23
CA LYS A 288 -1.96 -19.46 -17.83
C LYS A 288 -0.64 -20.07 -17.33
N ASP A 289 0.49 -19.60 -17.84
CA ASP A 289 1.82 -20.06 -17.44
C ASP A 289 2.14 -19.66 -15.99
N VAL A 290 1.70 -18.48 -15.53
CA VAL A 290 1.78 -18.09 -14.12
C VAL A 290 0.96 -19.05 -13.26
N LEU A 291 -0.27 -19.36 -13.67
CA LEU A 291 -1.13 -20.29 -12.96
C LEU A 291 -0.52 -21.71 -12.92
N ALA A 292 0.10 -22.15 -14.01
CA ALA A 292 0.84 -23.41 -14.10
C ALA A 292 2.05 -23.47 -13.16
N ILE A 293 2.81 -22.38 -13.05
CA ILE A 293 3.91 -22.24 -12.08
C ILE A 293 3.39 -22.35 -10.65
N LEU A 294 2.29 -21.65 -10.32
CA LEU A 294 1.71 -21.68 -8.98
C LEU A 294 1.18 -23.08 -8.60
N ILE A 295 0.50 -23.76 -9.54
CA ILE A 295 0.03 -25.14 -9.33
C ILE A 295 1.22 -26.09 -9.17
N SER A 296 2.25 -25.95 -10.01
CA SER A 296 3.50 -26.73 -9.91
C SER A 296 4.14 -26.61 -8.53
N PHE A 297 4.27 -25.37 -8.04
CA PHE A 297 4.81 -25.10 -6.71
C PHE A 297 4.00 -25.77 -5.60
N VAL A 298 2.66 -25.72 -5.71
CA VAL A 298 1.75 -26.40 -4.78
C VAL A 298 1.94 -27.92 -4.80
N LEU A 299 2.05 -28.53 -5.98
CA LEU A 299 2.24 -29.98 -6.13
C LEU A 299 3.56 -30.42 -5.50
N VAL A 300 4.66 -29.72 -5.82
CA VAL A 300 5.99 -30.03 -5.28
C VAL A 300 6.03 -29.85 -3.76
N THR A 301 5.49 -28.76 -3.24
CA THR A 301 5.51 -28.48 -1.80
C THR A 301 4.71 -29.52 -1.01
N ASN A 302 3.50 -29.87 -1.47
CA ASN A 302 2.68 -30.89 -0.81
C ASN A 302 3.32 -32.28 -0.89
N ALA A 303 3.99 -32.59 -1.99
CA ALA A 303 4.69 -33.85 -2.14
C ALA A 303 5.90 -33.95 -1.21
N ASN A 304 6.66 -32.86 -1.07
CA ASN A 304 7.76 -32.79 -0.11
C ASN A 304 7.27 -33.02 1.33
N VAL A 305 6.15 -32.39 1.71
CA VAL A 305 5.55 -32.55 3.04
C VAL A 305 5.03 -33.98 3.27
N THR A 306 4.46 -34.61 2.25
CA THR A 306 3.76 -35.91 2.43
C THR A 306 4.65 -37.13 2.20
N PHE A 307 5.57 -37.05 1.23
CA PHE A 307 6.39 -38.17 0.76
C PHE A 307 7.90 -37.91 0.91
N GLY A 308 8.29 -36.69 1.30
CA GLY A 308 9.68 -36.30 1.48
C GLY A 308 10.38 -35.80 0.21
N PRO A 309 11.66 -35.38 0.33
CA PRO A 309 12.38 -34.69 -0.73
C PRO A 309 12.55 -35.50 -2.02
N ASN A 310 12.74 -36.82 -1.92
CA ASN A 310 12.95 -37.69 -3.09
C ASN A 310 11.72 -37.73 -4.00
N ALA A 311 10.52 -37.81 -3.42
CA ALA A 311 9.28 -37.79 -4.18
C ALA A 311 9.00 -36.41 -4.79
N ALA A 312 9.34 -35.33 -4.07
CA ALA A 312 9.27 -33.98 -4.61
C ALA A 312 10.20 -33.80 -5.83
N ALA A 313 11.43 -34.34 -5.76
CA ALA A 313 12.37 -34.32 -6.88
C ALA A 313 11.83 -35.07 -8.11
N ILE A 314 11.18 -36.23 -7.92
CA ILE A 314 10.53 -36.95 -9.03
C ILE A 314 9.44 -36.08 -9.67
N ILE A 315 8.60 -35.41 -8.88
CA ILE A 315 7.55 -34.52 -9.41
C ILE A 315 8.16 -33.34 -10.18
N VAL A 316 9.26 -32.76 -9.70
CA VAL A 316 9.99 -31.71 -10.44
C VAL A 316 10.45 -32.23 -11.80
N VAL A 317 11.02 -33.44 -11.87
CA VAL A 317 11.44 -34.05 -13.15
C VAL A 317 10.25 -34.26 -14.09
N VAL A 318 9.10 -34.72 -13.57
CA VAL A 318 7.87 -34.88 -14.35
C VAL A 318 7.37 -33.52 -14.87
N LEU A 319 7.38 -32.48 -14.04
CA LEU A 319 6.98 -31.12 -14.43
C LEU A 319 7.90 -30.54 -15.50
N ILE A 320 9.22 -30.80 -15.41
CA ILE A 320 10.19 -30.43 -16.44
C ILE A 320 9.89 -31.17 -17.75
N ALA A 321 9.60 -32.46 -17.69
CA ALA A 321 9.22 -33.24 -18.87
C ALA A 321 7.91 -32.72 -19.50
N ILE A 322 6.93 -32.29 -18.70
CA ILE A 322 5.71 -31.63 -19.19
C ILE A 322 6.04 -30.29 -19.87
N TYR A 323 6.87 -29.46 -19.24
CA TYR A 323 7.25 -28.15 -19.76
C TYR A 323 7.97 -28.24 -21.11
N PHE A 324 8.89 -29.21 -21.27
CA PHE A 324 9.58 -29.48 -22.53
C PHE A 324 8.73 -30.27 -23.55
N GLY A 325 7.46 -30.55 -23.25
CA GLY A 325 6.55 -31.23 -24.16
C GLY A 325 6.82 -32.72 -24.34
N VAL A 326 7.68 -33.33 -23.52
CA VAL A 326 7.87 -34.80 -23.47
C VAL A 326 6.58 -35.49 -23.02
N ILE A 327 5.84 -34.85 -22.11
CA ILE A 327 4.49 -35.25 -21.69
C ILE A 327 3.53 -34.14 -22.09
N SER A 328 2.60 -34.43 -23.02
CA SER A 328 1.64 -33.43 -23.47
C SER A 328 0.51 -33.24 -22.45
N ILE A 329 0.55 -32.12 -21.74
CA ILE A 329 -0.60 -31.60 -20.97
C ILE A 329 -0.92 -30.20 -21.49
N ASP A 330 -2.09 -30.04 -22.10
CA ASP A 330 -2.46 -28.79 -22.81
C ASP A 330 -2.44 -27.55 -21.91
N PHE A 331 -2.72 -27.73 -20.62
CA PHE A 331 -2.68 -26.65 -19.62
C PHE A 331 -1.26 -26.07 -19.43
N TYR A 332 -0.22 -26.88 -19.61
CA TYR A 332 1.19 -26.51 -19.41
C TYR A 332 1.91 -26.17 -20.72
N LYS A 333 1.24 -26.26 -21.87
CA LYS A 333 1.82 -25.80 -23.14
C LYS A 333 1.92 -24.27 -23.08
N SER A 334 3.14 -23.74 -23.15
CA SER A 334 3.41 -22.31 -23.23
C SER A 334 2.45 -21.63 -24.22
N SER A 335 1.71 -20.62 -23.77
CA SER A 335 1.16 -19.62 -24.70
C SER A 335 2.35 -18.79 -25.14
N GLU A 336 2.64 -18.68 -26.44
CA GLU A 336 3.79 -17.96 -27.04
C GLU A 336 4.24 -16.73 -26.21
N LEU A 337 5.05 -16.99 -25.17
CA LEU A 337 5.30 -16.07 -24.07
C LEU A 337 6.21 -14.92 -24.55
N ASP A 338 7.06 -15.26 -25.52
CA ASP A 338 8.00 -14.39 -26.19
C ASP A 338 7.30 -13.36 -27.08
N LYS A 339 6.00 -13.55 -27.34
CA LYS A 339 5.19 -12.59 -28.09
C LYS A 339 4.49 -11.58 -27.19
N LEU A 340 4.30 -11.75 -25.88
CA LEU A 340 3.61 -10.70 -25.11
C LEU A 340 4.53 -9.50 -24.79
N SER A 341 4.32 -8.38 -25.48
CA SER A 341 5.04 -7.11 -25.25
C SER A 341 4.43 -6.28 -24.10
N LYS A 342 5.21 -5.32 -23.58
CA LYS A 342 4.86 -4.36 -22.50
C LYS A 342 3.46 -3.76 -22.74
N SER A 343 2.46 -4.26 -22.01
CA SER A 343 1.07 -3.85 -22.21
C SER A 343 0.80 -2.44 -21.65
N LEU A 344 1.44 -2.12 -20.52
CA LEU A 344 1.14 -0.91 -19.76
C LEU A 344 1.68 0.37 -20.48
N PRO A 345 0.91 1.46 -20.55
CA PRO A 345 1.33 2.73 -21.15
C PRO A 345 2.37 3.43 -20.27
N ASN A 346 3.35 4.06 -20.91
CA ASN A 346 4.44 4.75 -20.22
C ASN A 346 4.06 6.14 -19.69
N LYS A 347 2.81 6.60 -19.83
CA LYS A 347 2.36 7.92 -19.37
C LYS A 347 1.08 7.82 -18.53
N ARG A 348 1.11 8.49 -17.38
CA ARG A 348 -0.02 8.67 -16.45
C ARG A 348 -1.00 9.71 -17.00
N ALA A 349 -2.29 9.57 -16.65
CA ALA A 349 -3.31 10.58 -16.89
C ALA A 349 -3.00 11.83 -16.05
N GLU A 350 -2.74 12.94 -16.72
CA GLU A 350 -2.63 14.24 -16.08
C GLU A 350 -3.99 14.93 -16.03
N ILE A 351 -4.23 15.69 -14.96
CA ILE A 351 -5.37 16.61 -14.88
C ILE A 351 -5.08 17.72 -15.88
N ILE A 352 -5.92 17.86 -16.91
CA ILE A 352 -5.82 18.95 -17.87
C ILE A 352 -6.23 20.22 -17.11
N PRO A 353 -5.32 21.19 -16.91
CA PRO A 353 -5.67 22.42 -16.22
C PRO A 353 -6.72 23.16 -17.04
N ASP A 354 -7.84 23.50 -16.42
CA ASP A 354 -8.85 24.35 -17.05
C ASP A 354 -8.26 25.77 -17.12
N ASN A 355 -8.01 26.28 -18.33
CA ASN A 355 -7.26 27.52 -18.57
C ASN A 355 -7.86 28.77 -17.88
N THR A 356 -9.14 28.71 -17.51
CA THR A 356 -9.88 29.72 -16.72
C THR A 356 -9.55 29.71 -15.23
N THR A 357 -9.02 28.61 -14.69
CA THR A 357 -8.78 28.45 -13.25
C THR A 357 -7.42 29.03 -12.84
N ILE A 358 -6.42 29.01 -13.73
CA ILE A 358 -5.06 29.49 -13.42
C ILE A 358 -5.02 31.02 -13.28
N SER A 359 -5.71 31.75 -14.17
CA SER A 359 -5.81 33.22 -14.06
C SER A 359 -6.60 33.61 -12.80
N ASN A 360 -7.71 32.93 -12.53
CA ASN A 360 -8.54 33.19 -11.37
C ASN A 360 -7.85 32.81 -10.04
N LEU A 361 -7.02 31.76 -10.01
CA LEU A 361 -6.20 31.42 -8.83
C LEU A 361 -5.08 32.43 -8.62
N ALA A 362 -4.40 32.86 -9.68
CA ALA A 362 -3.34 33.85 -9.58
C ALA A 362 -3.89 35.19 -9.07
N ASP A 363 -5.05 35.61 -9.57
CA ASP A 363 -5.73 36.83 -9.12
C ASP A 363 -6.26 36.72 -7.69
N LYS A 364 -6.80 35.55 -7.32
CA LYS A 364 -7.25 35.29 -5.94
C LYS A 364 -6.08 35.21 -4.95
N ALA A 365 -4.97 34.58 -5.34
CA ALA A 365 -3.75 34.51 -4.53
C ALA A 365 -3.13 35.89 -4.34
N LYS A 366 -3.09 36.70 -5.39
CA LYS A 366 -2.61 38.09 -5.33
C LYS A 366 -3.49 38.94 -4.40
N LYS A 367 -4.81 38.78 -4.46
CA LYS A 367 -5.75 39.47 -3.57
C LYS A 367 -5.55 39.05 -2.10
N VAL A 368 -5.44 37.75 -1.81
CA VAL A 368 -5.21 37.23 -0.46
C VAL A 368 -3.86 37.71 0.10
N PHE A 369 -2.82 37.77 -0.74
CA PHE A 369 -1.51 38.26 -0.35
C PHE A 369 -1.53 39.75 0.03
N GLU A 370 -2.18 40.60 -0.78
CA GLU A 370 -2.32 42.03 -0.48
C GLU A 370 -3.20 42.29 0.75
N GLU A 371 -4.28 41.51 0.95
CA GLU A 371 -5.12 41.58 2.16
C GLU A 371 -4.33 41.15 3.41
N GLY A 372 -3.50 40.10 3.32
CA GLY A 372 -2.61 39.67 4.40
C GLY A 372 -1.58 40.73 4.76
N LYS A 373 -0.98 41.38 3.75
CA LYS A 373 -0.04 42.49 3.93
C LYS A 373 -0.69 43.69 4.60
N ALA A 374 -1.92 44.05 4.22
CA ALA A 374 -2.67 45.13 4.84
C ALA A 374 -3.03 44.84 6.30
N LYS A 375 -3.45 43.60 6.61
CA LYS A 375 -3.73 43.17 8.00
C LYS A 375 -2.47 43.17 8.87
N ALA A 376 -1.34 42.70 8.34
CA ALA A 376 -0.06 42.72 9.05
C ALA A 376 0.41 44.15 9.34
N ALA A 377 0.29 45.07 8.37
CA ALA A 377 0.62 46.48 8.56
C ALA A 377 -0.26 47.14 9.65
N LYS A 378 -1.55 46.84 9.65
CA LYS A 378 -2.48 47.35 10.68
C LYS A 378 -2.13 46.83 12.07
N ALA A 379 -1.86 45.53 12.20
CA ALA A 379 -1.46 44.91 13.47
C ALA A 379 -0.13 45.47 14.01
N PHE A 380 0.82 45.78 13.12
CA PHE A 380 2.09 46.40 13.50
C PHE A 380 1.90 47.82 14.06
N GLU A 381 1.10 48.65 13.40
CA GLU A 381 0.80 50.01 13.90
C GLU A 381 -0.01 50.00 15.20
N GLU A 382 -0.97 49.08 15.36
CA GLU A 382 -1.68 48.88 16.63
C GLU A 382 -0.74 48.42 17.76
N GLY A 383 0.22 47.53 17.46
CA GLY A 383 1.26 47.12 18.40
C GLY A 383 2.17 48.27 18.81
N LYS A 384 2.55 49.13 17.85
CA LYS A 384 3.37 50.33 18.08
C LYS A 384 2.64 51.35 18.96
N ALA A 385 1.33 51.55 18.73
CA ALA A 385 0.49 52.40 19.56
C ALA A 385 0.34 51.86 20.99
N LYS A 386 0.12 50.54 21.15
CA LYS A 386 0.09 49.89 22.47
C LYS A 386 1.43 50.02 23.21
N PHE A 387 2.55 49.82 22.52
CA PHE A 387 3.89 49.97 23.12
C PHE A 387 4.18 51.43 23.54
N LYS A 388 3.76 52.41 22.73
CA LYS A 388 3.87 53.83 23.07
C LYS A 388 3.03 54.19 24.30
N ASN A 389 1.81 53.67 24.39
CA ASN A 389 0.96 53.87 25.57
C ASN A 389 1.56 53.21 26.82
N PHE A 390 2.10 51.99 26.68
CA PHE A 390 2.80 51.29 27.77
C PHE A 390 4.01 52.08 28.29
N THR A 391 4.82 52.63 27.40
CA THR A 391 6.02 53.40 27.78
C THR A 391 5.71 54.81 28.30
N SER A 392 4.58 55.40 27.93
CA SER A 392 4.16 56.73 28.41
C SER A 392 3.75 56.79 29.89
N GLY A 393 3.46 55.63 30.51
CA GLY A 393 3.14 55.51 31.93
C GLY A 393 4.34 55.18 32.83
N ILE A 394 5.51 54.85 32.26
CA ILE A 394 6.69 54.45 33.02
C ILE A 394 7.62 55.66 33.15
N LYS A 395 7.56 56.36 34.29
CA LYS A 395 8.61 57.28 34.71
C LYS A 395 9.85 56.43 35.05
N MET A 396 10.75 56.24 34.08
CA MET A 396 12.02 55.58 34.37
C MET A 396 12.79 56.41 35.40
N PRO A 397 13.21 55.84 36.55
CA PRO A 397 14.12 56.53 37.45
C PRO A 397 15.43 56.80 36.70
N SER A 398 15.98 58.01 36.87
CA SER A 398 17.29 58.38 36.35
C SER A 398 18.36 57.54 37.05
N VAL A 399 18.67 56.38 36.50
CA VAL A 399 19.79 55.55 36.94
C VAL A 399 21.07 56.17 36.39
N GLN A 400 21.84 56.84 37.26
CA GLN A 400 23.24 57.14 36.94
C GLN A 400 23.99 55.81 36.95
N MET A 401 24.41 55.35 35.77
CA MET A 401 25.30 54.19 35.68
C MET A 401 26.69 54.57 36.19
N PRO A 402 27.25 53.83 37.16
CA PRO A 402 28.65 54.01 37.53
C PRO A 402 29.54 53.57 36.36
N SER A 403 30.58 54.36 36.08
CA SER A 403 31.62 54.04 35.12
C SER A 403 32.34 52.76 35.54
N VAL A 404 31.99 51.63 34.93
CA VAL A 404 32.69 50.36 35.11
C VAL A 404 33.93 50.35 34.22
N GLN A 405 35.12 50.44 34.82
CA GLN A 405 36.37 50.12 34.13
C GLN A 405 36.45 48.61 33.96
N MET A 406 36.49 48.14 32.71
CA MET A 406 36.71 46.72 32.42
C MET A 406 38.18 46.35 32.63
N PRO A 407 38.49 45.30 33.41
CA PRO A 407 39.84 44.78 33.50
C PRO A 407 40.23 44.09 32.20
N SER A 408 41.44 44.38 31.72
CA SER A 408 42.08 43.71 30.59
C SER A 408 42.33 42.24 30.93
N VAL A 409 41.59 41.33 30.31
CA VAL A 409 41.81 39.89 30.38
C VAL A 409 42.84 39.49 29.33
N GLN A 410 44.02 39.03 29.75
CA GLN A 410 44.97 38.36 28.86
C GLN A 410 44.53 36.91 28.64
N MET A 411 44.32 36.54 27.38
CA MET A 411 43.99 35.16 27.01
C MET A 411 45.26 34.30 26.99
N PRO A 412 45.26 33.12 27.62
CA PRO A 412 46.38 32.19 27.51
C PRO A 412 46.39 31.57 26.10
N SER A 413 47.59 31.55 25.50
CA SER A 413 47.85 30.87 24.24
C SER A 413 47.77 29.35 24.45
N ALA A 414 46.80 28.71 23.82
CA ALA A 414 46.65 27.26 23.82
C ALA A 414 47.52 26.65 22.71
N GLU A 415 48.53 25.86 23.08
CA GLU A 415 49.26 25.01 22.14
C GLU A 415 48.41 23.79 21.76
N ILE A 416 48.16 23.64 20.45
CA ILE A 416 47.44 22.50 19.90
C ILE A 416 48.43 21.32 19.77
N PRO A 417 48.17 20.16 20.40
CA PRO A 417 49.05 19.01 20.24
C PRO A 417 48.91 18.44 18.82
N VAL A 418 50.06 18.22 18.18
CA VAL A 418 50.18 17.60 16.86
C VAL A 418 49.86 16.11 16.99
N VAL A 419 48.79 15.66 16.36
CA VAL A 419 48.41 14.24 16.26
C VAL A 419 49.22 13.60 15.11
N GLN A 420 50.04 12.60 15.43
CA GLN A 420 50.71 11.77 14.42
C GLN A 420 49.76 10.68 13.91
N ILE A 421 49.53 10.65 12.61
CA ILE A 421 48.75 9.61 11.93
C ILE A 421 49.69 8.46 11.57
N PRO A 422 49.39 7.20 11.95
CA PRO A 422 50.20 6.04 11.55
C PRO A 422 49.99 5.69 10.07
N GLU A 423 51.10 5.37 9.41
CA GLU A 423 51.16 4.94 8.01
C GLU A 423 50.54 3.54 7.83
N VAL A 424 49.53 3.44 6.97
CA VAL A 424 48.85 2.18 6.64
C VAL A 424 49.62 1.48 5.52
N LYS A 425 50.16 0.28 5.79
CA LYS A 425 50.73 -0.59 4.75
C LYS A 425 49.60 -1.29 3.97
N PRO A 426 49.66 -1.33 2.63
CA PRO A 426 48.73 -2.09 1.82
C PRO A 426 48.98 -3.60 1.95
N ALA A 427 47.90 -4.37 2.01
CA ALA A 427 47.87 -5.83 1.90
C ALA A 427 47.21 -6.24 0.58
#